data_AF-A0A6A4PEM9-F1
#
_entry.id   AF-A0A6A4PEM9-F1
#
_cell.length_a   1.000
_cell.length_b   1.000
_cell.length_c   1.000
_cell.angle_alpha   90.00
_cell.angle_beta   90.00
_cell.angle_gamma   90.00
#
_symmetry.space_group_name_H-M   'P 1'
#
loop_
_entity.id
_entity.type
_entity.pdbx_description
1 polymer ?
#
loop_
_entity_poly.entity_id
_entity_poly.type
_entity_poly.pdbx_seq_one_letter_code
_entity_poly.pdbx_strand_id
1 'polypeptide(L)'
;MEHNFGHPDSLPVPGSFDKSRVLSVKPVRTLVPVFPSSNPSSSTNPQGGVNKEKGASDQKLERGNLALEKSMHRGNDVRVIRGLTDLAHPTGKVYVYDGLYKIQNTWVEKAKNGFNVFKYKLVRCPGQPAAYMIWKSIQQWTEKNVPRTGVILPDLTSSAEKIPVCLVNDVDNEKGPAYFTYSPTLKNLKPTAPMESSTGCSCVGGCQPDNYNCSCMQNSGGFLPYSAMGILWDLKSVVYECGPSCQCPPTCRSRVSQGGLKIRLEVFRTKDKGWGLRSWDSIRAGTFICEYAGEVIDNARVEELVGENEDDYIFDSTRIYQQLDVFPSDTEAPKIPSPLYITAKNEGNVARFMNHSCSPNVLWRPVVRGNRNESDLHVAFYAIRHIPPMTELTYDYGIVLSLKPGQKKKKCLCESVKCRGYFC
;
A
#
# COMPACT_ATOMS: atom_id res chain seq x y z
N MET A 1 -22.25 26.68 -29.60
CA MET A 1 -20.80 26.44 -29.66
C MET A 1 -20.29 26.69 -28.25
N GLU A 2 -20.40 25.69 -27.36
CA GLU A 2 -19.37 24.63 -27.11
C GLU A 2 -18.32 25.15 -26.10
N HIS A 3 -18.00 24.55 -24.95
CA HIS A 3 -18.21 23.22 -24.37
C HIS A 3 -18.30 23.34 -22.82
N ASN A 4 -19.30 22.70 -22.21
CA ASN A 4 -19.36 22.45 -20.76
C ASN A 4 -18.66 21.11 -20.47
N PHE A 5 -17.51 21.13 -19.80
CA PHE A 5 -16.86 19.93 -19.25
C PHE A 5 -17.38 19.70 -17.82
N GLY A 6 -18.16 18.63 -17.65
CA GLY A 6 -18.74 18.22 -16.37
C GLY A 6 -17.73 17.54 -15.44
N HIS A 7 -17.81 17.93 -14.17
CA HIS A 7 -17.15 17.36 -12.99
C HIS A 7 -17.27 15.83 -12.85
N PRO A 8 -16.24 15.15 -12.32
CA PRO A 8 -16.36 13.86 -11.67
C PRO A 8 -16.07 14.00 -10.16
N ASP A 9 -17.09 14.33 -9.37
CA ASP A 9 -17.16 13.98 -7.94
C ASP A 9 -18.53 14.39 -7.39
N SER A 10 -19.50 13.49 -7.51
CA SER A 10 -20.75 13.57 -6.76
C SER A 10 -20.96 12.26 -6.02
N LEU A 11 -20.61 12.25 -4.73
CA LEU A 11 -21.28 11.37 -3.78
C LEU A 11 -22.79 11.69 -3.85
N PRO A 12 -23.67 10.70 -4.02
CA PRO A 12 -25.07 11.01 -4.22
C PRO A 12 -25.72 11.52 -2.94
N VAL A 13 -26.44 12.64 -3.08
CA VAL A 13 -27.46 13.12 -2.13
C VAL A 13 -28.45 11.98 -1.85
N PRO A 14 -28.91 11.78 -0.59
CA PRO A 14 -29.90 10.75 -0.28
C PRO A 14 -31.30 11.19 -0.76
N GLY A 15 -31.52 11.10 -2.07
CA GLY A 15 -32.83 11.16 -2.72
C GLY A 15 -33.22 9.77 -3.21
N SER A 16 -34.51 9.45 -3.25
CA SER A 16 -35.04 8.10 -3.49
C SER A 16 -34.47 7.45 -4.76
N PHE A 17 -33.48 6.59 -4.59
CA PHE A 17 -32.96 5.74 -5.65
C PHE A 17 -34.06 4.75 -6.08
N ASP A 18 -34.41 4.77 -7.35
CA ASP A 18 -35.17 3.69 -7.97
C ASP A 18 -34.33 2.40 -7.93
N LYS A 19 -34.67 1.54 -6.97
CA LYS A 19 -33.99 0.27 -6.70
C LYS A 19 -34.17 -0.77 -7.82
N SER A 20 -34.90 -0.46 -8.90
CA SER A 20 -35.14 -1.38 -10.01
C SER A 20 -33.97 -1.51 -11.01
N ARG A 21 -32.94 -0.65 -10.93
CA ARG A 21 -31.90 -0.54 -11.98
C ARG A 21 -30.49 -1.01 -11.58
N VAL A 22 -30.23 -1.33 -10.31
CA VAL A 22 -28.90 -1.80 -9.86
C VAL A 22 -29.02 -3.18 -9.21
N LEU A 23 -28.78 -4.23 -9.99
CA LEU A 23 -28.57 -5.56 -9.44
C LEU A 23 -27.15 -5.60 -8.86
N SER A 24 -27.03 -5.31 -7.57
CA SER A 24 -25.81 -5.62 -6.82
C SER A 24 -25.73 -7.14 -6.70
N VAL A 25 -25.06 -7.78 -7.66
CA VAL A 25 -24.75 -9.20 -7.58
C VAL A 25 -23.67 -9.32 -6.51
N LYS A 26 -24.08 -9.63 -5.27
CA LYS A 26 -23.16 -10.16 -4.24
C LYS A 26 -22.32 -11.25 -4.88
N PRO A 27 -21.08 -11.53 -4.43
CA PRO A 27 -20.31 -12.66 -4.95
C PRO A 27 -21.07 -13.94 -4.61
N VAL A 28 -21.97 -14.35 -5.51
CA VAL A 28 -22.65 -15.62 -5.47
C VAL A 28 -21.53 -16.62 -5.73
N ARG A 29 -21.35 -17.59 -4.82
CA ARG A 29 -20.42 -18.71 -4.94
C ARG A 29 -20.73 -19.64 -6.14
N THR A 30 -21.32 -19.12 -7.20
CA THR A 30 -22.01 -19.92 -8.22
C THR A 30 -22.09 -19.18 -9.55
N LEU A 31 -20.97 -18.77 -10.12
CA LEU A 31 -20.86 -18.45 -11.55
C LEU A 31 -19.50 -18.94 -12.04
N VAL A 32 -19.47 -19.65 -13.17
CA VAL A 32 -18.23 -19.97 -13.89
C VAL A 32 -18.12 -18.98 -15.06
N PRO A 33 -17.54 -17.78 -14.85
CA PRO A 33 -17.30 -16.85 -15.95
C PRO A 33 -16.26 -17.45 -16.91
N VAL A 34 -16.59 -17.46 -18.20
CA VAL A 34 -15.65 -17.86 -19.27
C VAL A 34 -15.03 -16.59 -19.83
N PHE A 35 -13.72 -16.41 -19.61
CA PHE A 35 -12.95 -15.28 -20.14
C PHE A 35 -12.23 -15.69 -21.44
N PRO A 36 -12.11 -14.81 -22.45
CA PRO A 36 -11.35 -15.11 -23.67
C PRO A 36 -9.84 -15.23 -23.36
N SER A 37 -9.31 -16.45 -23.52
CA SER A 37 -7.89 -16.85 -23.70
C SER A 37 -6.78 -16.20 -22.85
N SER A 38 -6.20 -17.00 -21.93
CA SER A 38 -4.75 -17.13 -21.70
C SER A 38 -4.46 -18.46 -20.96
N ASN A 39 -3.85 -19.42 -21.65
CA ASN A 39 -3.35 -20.75 -21.22
C ASN A 39 -4.22 -21.66 -20.30
N PRO A 40 -4.41 -22.97 -20.62
CA PRO A 40 -5.28 -23.88 -19.85
C PRO A 40 -4.70 -24.40 -18.52
N SER A 41 -3.53 -23.93 -18.07
CA SER A 41 -2.75 -24.63 -17.03
C SER A 41 -3.05 -24.27 -15.57
N SER A 42 -4.16 -23.57 -15.27
CA SER A 42 -4.65 -23.47 -13.89
C SER A 42 -6.15 -23.72 -13.79
N SER A 43 -6.50 -25.00 -13.80
CA SER A 43 -7.82 -25.53 -13.48
C SER A 43 -8.16 -25.30 -12.00
N THR A 44 -8.40 -24.04 -11.61
CA THR A 44 -9.15 -23.76 -10.38
C THR A 44 -10.61 -24.08 -10.66
N ASN A 45 -10.99 -25.34 -10.47
CA ASN A 45 -12.40 -25.74 -10.40
C ASN A 45 -13.08 -24.92 -9.28
N PRO A 46 -13.96 -23.96 -9.57
CA PRO A 46 -14.87 -23.46 -8.56
C PRO A 46 -15.96 -24.52 -8.47
N GLN A 47 -15.83 -25.43 -7.50
CA GLN A 47 -16.92 -26.33 -7.15
C GLN A 47 -18.17 -25.47 -6.98
N GLY A 48 -19.16 -25.68 -7.85
CA GLY A 48 -20.47 -25.11 -7.68
C GLY A 48 -20.98 -25.44 -6.28
N GLY A 49 -21.81 -24.56 -5.73
CA GLY A 49 -22.63 -24.90 -4.58
C GLY A 49 -23.49 -26.12 -4.91
N VAL A 50 -22.93 -27.31 -4.66
CA VAL A 50 -23.73 -28.45 -4.24
C VAL A 50 -24.27 -28.00 -2.90
N ASN A 51 -25.57 -27.72 -2.87
CA ASN A 51 -26.28 -27.74 -1.61
C ASN A 51 -26.01 -29.14 -1.06
N LYS A 52 -25.16 -29.30 -0.03
CA LYS A 52 -24.75 -30.63 0.47
C LYS A 52 -25.96 -31.51 0.85
N GLU A 53 -27.14 -30.90 0.95
CA GLU A 53 -28.42 -31.51 1.30
C GLU A 53 -29.35 -31.82 0.13
N LYS A 54 -29.08 -31.35 -1.10
CA LYS A 54 -29.91 -31.67 -2.29
C LYS A 54 -29.01 -32.14 -3.42
N GLY A 55 -29.26 -33.37 -3.89
CA GLY A 55 -28.52 -34.03 -4.96
C GLY A 55 -28.33 -33.13 -6.19
N ALA A 56 -27.28 -33.42 -6.96
CA ALA A 56 -26.97 -32.67 -8.17
C ALA A 56 -28.15 -32.77 -9.17
N SER A 57 -28.54 -31.64 -9.77
CA SER A 57 -29.63 -31.53 -10.74
C SER A 57 -29.30 -30.47 -11.79
N ASP A 58 -30.05 -30.46 -12.90
CA ASP A 58 -29.98 -29.38 -13.89
C ASP A 58 -30.22 -28.03 -13.23
N GLN A 59 -29.43 -27.03 -13.64
CA GLN A 59 -29.68 -25.66 -13.24
C GLN A 59 -30.96 -25.14 -13.87
N LYS A 60 -31.66 -24.27 -13.14
CA LYS A 60 -32.83 -23.55 -13.63
C LYS A 60 -32.47 -22.12 -14.00
N LEU A 61 -33.19 -21.57 -14.99
CA LEU A 61 -33.08 -20.18 -15.40
C LEU A 61 -33.86 -19.28 -14.43
N GLU A 62 -33.36 -19.17 -13.20
CA GLU A 62 -33.97 -18.42 -12.12
C GLU A 62 -32.91 -17.65 -11.33
N ARG A 63 -33.35 -16.72 -10.48
CA ARG A 63 -32.47 -15.93 -9.59
C ARG A 63 -31.30 -15.30 -10.36
N GLY A 64 -30.06 -15.66 -10.02
CA GLY A 64 -28.85 -15.13 -10.64
C GLY A 64 -28.77 -15.43 -12.13
N ASN A 65 -29.21 -16.61 -12.57
CA ASN A 65 -29.17 -16.99 -13.98
C ASN A 65 -30.10 -16.11 -14.82
N LEU A 66 -31.35 -15.93 -14.34
CA LEU A 66 -32.33 -15.05 -14.97
C LEU A 66 -31.89 -13.57 -14.92
N ALA A 67 -31.26 -13.15 -13.83
CA ALA A 67 -30.73 -11.78 -13.68
C ALA A 67 -29.63 -11.47 -14.70
N LEU A 68 -28.72 -12.41 -14.94
CA LEU A 68 -27.64 -12.25 -15.91
C LEU A 68 -28.16 -12.31 -17.36
N GLU A 69 -29.10 -13.21 -17.65
CA GLU A 69 -29.74 -13.25 -18.97
C GLU A 69 -30.50 -11.96 -19.28
N LYS A 70 -31.29 -11.46 -18.33
CA LYS A 70 -31.94 -10.14 -18.46
C LYS A 70 -30.91 -9.01 -18.62
N SER A 71 -29.76 -9.11 -17.97
CA SER A 71 -28.68 -8.12 -18.11
C SER A 71 -28.05 -8.14 -19.50
N MET A 72 -27.91 -9.31 -20.12
CA MET A 72 -27.51 -9.43 -21.54
C MET A 72 -28.51 -8.71 -22.45
N HIS A 73 -29.80 -9.02 -22.34
CA HIS A 73 -30.84 -8.41 -23.19
C HIS A 73 -30.95 -6.90 -23.01
N ARG A 74 -30.72 -6.39 -21.80
CA ARG A 74 -30.78 -4.96 -21.48
C ARG A 74 -29.46 -4.22 -21.74
N GLY A 75 -28.37 -4.95 -22.03
CA GLY A 75 -27.05 -4.36 -22.20
C GLY A 75 -26.48 -3.73 -20.93
N ASN A 76 -26.88 -4.21 -19.74
CA ASN A 76 -26.43 -3.66 -18.45
C ASN A 76 -24.95 -3.96 -18.21
N ASP A 77 -24.29 -3.04 -17.48
CA ASP A 77 -22.93 -3.26 -17.00
C ASP A 77 -22.93 -4.13 -15.73
N VAL A 78 -22.02 -5.08 -15.68
CA VAL A 78 -21.83 -6.04 -14.58
C VAL A 78 -20.48 -5.77 -13.94
N ARG A 79 -20.48 -5.45 -12.64
CA ARG A 79 -19.23 -5.34 -11.85
C ARG A 79 -18.63 -6.73 -11.64
N VAL A 80 -17.35 -6.89 -11.97
CA VAL A 80 -16.60 -8.13 -11.73
C VAL A 80 -15.60 -7.91 -10.60
N ILE A 81 -15.66 -8.77 -9.59
CA ILE A 81 -14.70 -8.84 -8.49
C ILE A 81 -14.03 -10.21 -8.54
N ARG A 82 -12.70 -10.23 -8.54
CA ARG A 82 -11.92 -11.47 -8.54
C ARG A 82 -11.42 -11.75 -7.13
N GLY A 83 -11.61 -12.99 -6.67
CA GLY A 83 -11.01 -13.49 -5.44
C GLY A 83 -9.67 -14.15 -5.76
N LEU A 84 -8.62 -13.69 -5.11
CA LEU A 84 -7.26 -14.20 -5.22
C LEU A 84 -6.85 -14.78 -3.88
N THR A 85 -6.02 -15.83 -3.86
CA THR A 85 -5.43 -16.32 -2.62
C THR A 85 -4.56 -15.23 -2.02
N ASP A 86 -4.72 -14.98 -0.72
CA ASP A 86 -3.82 -14.08 0.00
C ASP A 86 -2.47 -14.77 0.21
N LEU A 87 -1.38 -14.16 -0.27
CA LEU A 87 -0.03 -14.70 -0.07
C LEU A 87 0.37 -14.68 1.40
N ALA A 88 -0.14 -13.73 2.19
CA ALA A 88 0.11 -13.69 3.62
C ALA A 88 -0.69 -14.74 4.41
N HIS A 89 -1.81 -15.24 3.85
CA HIS A 89 -2.70 -16.22 4.48
C HIS A 89 -3.22 -17.19 3.41
N PRO A 90 -2.63 -18.39 3.27
CA PRO A 90 -3.03 -19.35 2.23
C PRO A 90 -4.52 -19.75 2.27
N THR A 91 -5.19 -19.58 3.40
CA THR A 91 -6.64 -19.79 3.58
C THR A 91 -7.49 -18.53 3.33
N GLY A 92 -6.86 -17.35 3.32
CA GLY A 92 -7.48 -16.06 3.09
C GLY A 92 -7.63 -15.74 1.59
N LYS A 93 -8.54 -14.79 1.29
CA LYS A 93 -8.72 -14.26 -0.06
C LYS A 93 -8.63 -12.74 -0.09
N VAL A 94 -7.96 -12.21 -1.10
CA VAL A 94 -7.99 -10.79 -1.48
C VAL A 94 -9.01 -10.61 -2.61
N TYR A 95 -9.88 -9.63 -2.49
CA TYR A 95 -10.89 -9.33 -3.50
C TYR A 95 -10.50 -8.06 -4.26
N VAL A 96 -10.32 -8.19 -5.58
CA VAL A 96 -9.92 -7.08 -6.46
C VAL A 96 -11.07 -6.77 -7.42
N TYR A 97 -11.51 -5.52 -7.43
CA TYR A 97 -12.45 -5.05 -8.42
C TYR A 97 -11.76 -4.95 -9.78
N ASP A 98 -12.27 -5.69 -10.77
CA ASP A 98 -11.69 -5.77 -12.11
C ASP A 98 -12.40 -4.86 -13.13
N GLY A 99 -13.44 -4.15 -12.70
CA GLY A 99 -14.19 -3.24 -13.55
C GLY A 99 -15.53 -3.79 -14.01
N LEU A 100 -16.06 -3.13 -15.03
CA LEU A 100 -17.35 -3.34 -15.66
C LEU A 100 -17.21 -4.25 -16.88
N TYR A 101 -18.16 -5.17 -17.00
CA TYR A 101 -18.25 -6.13 -18.09
C TYR A 101 -19.66 -6.11 -18.66
N LYS A 102 -19.80 -6.42 -19.94
CA LYS A 102 -21.09 -6.75 -20.56
C LYS A 102 -21.15 -8.24 -20.86
N ILE A 103 -22.35 -8.80 -20.78
CA ILE A 103 -22.58 -10.19 -21.19
C ILE A 103 -22.83 -10.17 -22.70
N GLN A 104 -21.94 -10.83 -23.45
CA GLN A 104 -22.04 -10.89 -24.90
C GLN A 104 -22.98 -12.02 -25.32
N ASN A 105 -22.76 -13.22 -24.78
CA ASN A 105 -23.49 -14.44 -25.13
C ASN A 105 -23.82 -15.26 -23.89
N THR A 106 -24.88 -16.06 -23.99
CA THR A 106 -25.28 -17.08 -23.00
C THR A 106 -25.57 -18.41 -23.67
N TRP A 107 -25.23 -19.52 -23.03
CA TRP A 107 -25.54 -20.87 -23.52
C TRP A 107 -25.69 -21.85 -22.36
N VAL A 108 -26.22 -23.03 -22.65
CA VAL A 108 -26.29 -24.15 -21.72
C VAL A 108 -25.25 -25.19 -22.13
N GLU A 109 -24.52 -25.72 -21.16
CA GLU A 109 -23.50 -26.74 -21.36
C GLU A 109 -23.71 -27.88 -20.35
N LYS A 110 -23.44 -29.12 -20.75
CA LYS A 110 -23.50 -30.26 -19.84
C LYS A 110 -22.20 -30.34 -19.03
N ALA A 111 -22.29 -30.18 -17.71
CA ALA A 111 -21.15 -30.28 -16.82
C ALA A 111 -20.63 -31.72 -16.69
N LYS A 112 -19.43 -31.91 -16.11
CA LYS A 112 -18.79 -33.24 -15.94
C LYS A 112 -19.64 -34.26 -15.16
N ASN A 113 -20.55 -33.78 -14.32
CA ASN A 113 -21.49 -34.59 -13.56
C ASN A 113 -22.79 -34.90 -14.33
N GLY A 114 -22.89 -34.55 -15.61
CA GLY A 114 -24.02 -34.88 -16.50
C GLY A 114 -25.17 -33.86 -16.49
N PHE A 115 -25.13 -32.86 -15.61
CA PHE A 115 -26.21 -31.88 -15.46
C PHE A 115 -25.99 -30.61 -16.29
N ASN A 116 -27.08 -30.03 -16.76
CA ASN A 116 -27.07 -28.78 -17.52
C ASN A 116 -26.71 -27.58 -16.63
N VAL A 117 -25.77 -26.75 -17.10
CA VAL A 117 -25.35 -25.51 -16.44
C VAL A 117 -25.41 -24.32 -17.40
N PHE A 118 -25.86 -23.17 -16.90
CA PHE A 118 -25.85 -21.93 -17.67
C PHE A 118 -24.46 -21.30 -17.67
N LYS A 119 -24.04 -20.82 -18.84
CA LYS A 119 -22.76 -20.16 -19.08
C LYS A 119 -23.00 -18.76 -19.65
N TYR A 120 -22.13 -17.84 -19.26
CA TYR A 120 -22.20 -16.43 -19.63
C TYR A 120 -20.81 -15.98 -20.09
N LYS A 121 -20.72 -15.41 -21.30
CA LYS A 121 -19.48 -14.79 -21.81
C LYS A 121 -19.45 -13.33 -21.41
N LEU A 122 -18.59 -12.99 -20.45
CA LEU A 122 -18.39 -11.61 -20.01
C LEU A 122 -17.22 -10.98 -20.78
N VAL A 123 -17.47 -9.82 -21.39
CA VAL A 123 -16.46 -9.02 -22.10
C VAL A 123 -16.26 -7.70 -21.35
N ARG A 124 -15.01 -7.37 -21.05
CA ARG A 124 -14.67 -6.16 -20.28
C ARG A 124 -14.97 -4.92 -21.11
N CYS A 125 -15.63 -3.92 -20.51
CA CYS A 125 -15.88 -2.66 -21.20
C CYS A 125 -14.55 -1.93 -21.50
N PRO A 126 -14.39 -1.30 -22.68
CA PRO A 126 -13.17 -0.58 -23.06
C PRO A 126 -12.96 0.68 -22.21
N GLY A 127 -11.75 1.25 -22.26
CA GLY A 127 -11.41 2.52 -21.59
C GLY A 127 -11.22 2.44 -20.07
N GLN A 128 -11.36 1.25 -19.46
CA GLN A 128 -11.15 1.07 -18.02
C GLN A 128 -9.69 0.77 -17.68
N PRO A 129 -9.16 1.25 -16.54
CA PRO A 129 -7.81 0.95 -16.08
C PRO A 129 -7.51 -0.55 -16.09
N ALA A 130 -6.27 -0.93 -16.40
CA ALA A 130 -5.87 -2.33 -16.45
C ALA A 130 -5.84 -2.91 -15.01
N ALA A 131 -6.91 -3.57 -14.55
CA ALA A 131 -6.96 -4.13 -13.19
C ALA A 131 -6.34 -5.55 -13.15
N TYR A 132 -7.11 -6.58 -13.52
CA TYR A 132 -6.62 -7.96 -13.51
C TYR A 132 -5.44 -8.21 -14.45
N MET A 133 -5.36 -7.46 -15.55
CA MET A 133 -4.23 -7.56 -16.49
C MET A 133 -2.90 -7.18 -15.82
N ILE A 134 -2.88 -6.13 -15.00
CA ILE A 134 -1.68 -5.75 -14.22
C ILE A 134 -1.25 -6.92 -13.33
N TRP A 135 -2.19 -7.54 -12.63
CA TRP A 135 -1.89 -8.68 -11.78
C TRP A 135 -1.31 -9.87 -12.56
N LYS A 136 -1.86 -10.18 -13.73
CA LYS A 136 -1.33 -11.23 -14.60
C LYS A 136 0.09 -10.93 -15.07
N SER A 137 0.38 -9.68 -15.44
CA SER A 137 1.73 -9.26 -15.77
C SER A 137 2.69 -9.42 -14.59
N ILE A 138 2.30 -9.00 -13.39
CA ILE A 138 3.10 -9.17 -12.16
C ILE A 138 3.41 -10.65 -11.90
N GLN A 139 2.42 -11.55 -12.07
CA GLN A 139 2.66 -12.99 -11.93
C GLN A 139 3.73 -13.47 -12.92
N GLN A 140 3.60 -13.11 -14.19
CA GLN A 140 4.54 -13.50 -15.23
C GLN A 140 5.95 -12.96 -14.98
N TRP A 141 6.07 -11.72 -14.49
CA TRP A 141 7.36 -11.12 -14.13
C TRP A 141 7.98 -11.81 -12.91
N THR A 142 7.18 -12.09 -11.89
CA THR A 142 7.60 -12.76 -10.66
C THR A 142 8.08 -14.19 -10.92
N GLU A 143 7.36 -14.91 -11.77
CA GLU A 143 7.68 -16.28 -12.19
C GLU A 143 8.82 -16.33 -13.22
N LYS A 144 9.36 -15.17 -13.63
CA LYS A 144 10.40 -15.01 -14.65
C LYS A 144 10.02 -15.60 -16.02
N ASN A 145 8.72 -15.74 -16.28
CA ASN A 145 8.19 -16.21 -17.56
C ASN A 145 8.29 -15.13 -18.65
N VAL A 146 8.19 -13.86 -18.25
CA VAL A 146 8.27 -12.70 -19.14
C VAL A 146 9.09 -11.61 -18.44
N PRO A 147 10.03 -10.94 -19.13
CA PRO A 147 10.77 -9.83 -18.54
C PRO A 147 9.86 -8.62 -18.29
N ARG A 148 10.13 -7.87 -17.22
CA ARG A 148 9.52 -6.54 -17.00
C ARG A 148 10.10 -5.57 -18.03
N THR A 149 9.26 -5.05 -18.92
CA THR A 149 9.65 -4.02 -19.90
C THR A 149 10.15 -2.76 -19.20
N GLY A 150 11.03 -1.99 -19.83
CA GLY A 150 11.50 -0.69 -19.32
C GLY A 150 12.47 -0.78 -18.13
N VAL A 151 12.88 -1.98 -17.71
CA VAL A 151 13.90 -2.14 -16.65
C VAL A 151 15.22 -1.54 -17.13
N ILE A 152 15.70 -0.56 -16.38
CA ILE A 152 17.03 0.03 -16.50
C ILE A 152 18.01 -0.77 -15.66
N LEU A 153 17.65 -1.02 -14.40
CA LEU A 153 18.48 -1.74 -13.44
C LEU A 153 17.62 -2.78 -12.70
N PRO A 154 17.96 -4.08 -12.75
CA PRO A 154 17.21 -5.12 -12.07
C PRO A 154 17.18 -4.98 -10.53
N ASP A 155 18.25 -4.40 -9.96
CA ASP A 155 18.36 -4.17 -8.52
C ASP A 155 19.16 -2.88 -8.23
N LEU A 156 18.45 -1.82 -7.83
CA LEU A 156 18.99 -0.55 -7.37
C LEU A 156 19.72 -0.66 -6.02
N THR A 157 19.39 -1.68 -5.23
CA THR A 157 19.90 -1.83 -3.86
C THR A 157 21.32 -2.39 -3.84
N SER A 158 21.82 -2.90 -4.97
CA SER A 158 23.10 -3.61 -5.06
C SER A 158 23.20 -4.73 -4.01
N SER A 159 22.13 -5.52 -3.88
CA SER A 159 21.97 -6.60 -2.88
C SER A 159 22.00 -6.17 -1.41
N ALA A 160 21.88 -4.88 -1.10
CA ALA A 160 21.77 -4.39 0.27
C ALA A 160 20.41 -4.77 0.93
N GLU A 161 19.39 -5.05 0.13
CA GLU A 161 18.09 -5.53 0.57
C GLU A 161 17.89 -7.02 0.24
N LYS A 162 17.08 -7.71 1.04
CA LYS A 162 16.73 -9.13 0.80
C LYS A 162 15.88 -9.32 -0.45
N ILE A 163 15.10 -8.30 -0.81
CA ILE A 163 14.24 -8.29 -2.00
C ILE A 163 14.80 -7.20 -2.91
N PRO A 164 15.19 -7.53 -4.17
CA PRO A 164 15.73 -6.55 -5.08
C PRO A 164 14.67 -5.50 -5.44
N VAL A 165 15.12 -4.27 -5.67
CA VAL A 165 14.25 -3.16 -6.08
C VAL A 165 14.64 -2.73 -7.47
N CYS A 166 13.79 -3.02 -8.46
CA CYS A 166 14.09 -2.65 -9.83
C CYS A 166 13.88 -1.15 -10.10
N LEU A 167 14.67 -0.63 -11.04
CA LEU A 167 14.54 0.72 -11.59
C LEU A 167 13.96 0.63 -13.01
N VAL A 168 12.84 1.30 -13.25
CA VAL A 168 12.06 1.17 -14.48
C VAL A 168 11.74 2.53 -15.10
N ASN A 169 11.93 2.66 -16.40
CA ASN A 169 11.45 3.82 -17.17
C ASN A 169 10.64 3.36 -18.39
N ASP A 170 9.34 3.64 -18.35
CA ASP A 170 8.39 3.40 -19.43
C ASP A 170 7.89 4.74 -20.05
N VAL A 171 8.51 5.88 -19.71
CA VAL A 171 7.99 7.23 -19.98
C VAL A 171 8.87 7.98 -20.98
N ASP A 172 10.18 8.01 -20.74
CA ASP A 172 11.13 8.80 -21.52
C ASP A 172 12.50 8.10 -21.64
N ASN A 173 13.52 8.83 -22.08
CA ASN A 173 14.87 8.30 -22.31
C ASN A 173 15.82 8.45 -21.11
N GLU A 174 15.34 8.96 -19.97
CA GLU A 174 16.15 9.15 -18.76
C GLU A 174 16.67 7.81 -18.24
N LYS A 175 17.97 7.75 -17.96
CA LYS A 175 18.68 6.49 -17.64
C LYS A 175 18.70 6.14 -16.15
N GLY A 176 18.13 6.98 -15.31
CA GLY A 176 18.10 6.76 -13.87
C GLY A 176 18.14 8.08 -13.11
N PRO A 177 17.88 8.06 -11.79
CA PRO A 177 18.05 9.23 -10.94
C PRO A 177 19.53 9.63 -10.85
N ALA A 178 19.78 10.83 -10.33
CA ALA A 178 21.13 11.24 -9.95
C ALA A 178 21.78 10.19 -9.03
N TYR A 179 23.10 10.01 -9.19
CA TYR A 179 23.86 9.02 -8.42
C TYR A 179 23.74 9.27 -6.91
N PHE A 180 23.51 8.19 -6.17
CA PHE A 180 23.53 8.15 -4.71
C PHE A 180 23.97 6.74 -4.28
N THR A 181 24.47 6.62 -3.06
CA THR A 181 24.81 5.34 -2.44
C THR A 181 23.57 4.75 -1.76
N TYR A 182 23.21 3.52 -2.11
CA TYR A 182 22.09 2.84 -1.46
C TYR A 182 22.47 2.40 -0.03
N SER A 183 21.63 2.72 0.95
CA SER A 183 21.85 2.37 2.35
C SER A 183 20.52 2.05 3.04
N PRO A 184 20.32 0.81 3.54
CA PRO A 184 19.02 0.39 4.09
C PRO A 184 18.73 0.94 5.49
N THR A 185 19.72 1.52 6.17
CA THR A 185 19.64 1.99 7.56
C THR A 185 20.11 3.43 7.69
N LEU A 186 19.73 4.09 8.78
CA LEU A 186 20.24 5.42 9.13
C LEU A 186 21.77 5.42 9.34
N LYS A 187 22.40 6.54 9.01
CA LYS A 187 23.81 6.85 9.31
C LYS A 187 23.89 8.00 10.30
N ASN A 188 24.97 8.04 11.08
CA ASN A 188 25.25 9.10 12.05
C ASN A 188 24.13 9.28 13.11
N LEU A 189 23.36 8.22 13.36
CA LEU A 189 22.31 8.24 14.37
C LEU A 189 22.95 8.42 15.76
N LYS A 190 22.60 9.51 16.42
CA LYS A 190 23.00 9.77 17.80
C LYS A 190 21.86 9.34 18.72
N PRO A 191 22.14 8.56 19.77
CA PRO A 191 21.12 8.19 20.73
C PRO A 191 20.46 9.43 21.35
N THR A 192 19.14 9.41 21.46
CA THR A 192 18.33 10.50 22.02
C THR A 192 18.12 10.27 23.51
N ALA A 193 18.48 11.28 24.31
CA ALA A 193 18.21 11.50 25.75
C ALA A 193 18.39 10.30 26.71
N PRO A 194 18.75 10.53 27.99
CA PRO A 194 18.72 9.46 28.98
C PRO A 194 17.29 8.90 29.11
N MET A 195 17.07 7.63 28.76
CA MET A 195 15.86 6.92 29.20
C MET A 195 16.09 6.48 30.65
N GLU A 196 15.20 6.88 31.57
CA GLU A 196 15.25 6.36 32.95
C GLU A 196 15.15 4.82 32.93
N SER A 197 16.27 4.17 33.29
CA SER A 197 16.39 2.73 33.56
C SER A 197 15.60 1.80 32.63
N SER A 198 15.70 1.98 31.31
CA SER A 198 15.14 1.01 30.36
C SER A 198 16.08 -0.19 30.22
N THR A 199 16.04 -1.09 31.20
CA THR A 199 16.43 -2.49 30.98
C THR A 199 15.34 -3.07 30.08
N GLY A 200 15.64 -3.28 28.80
CA GLY A 200 14.70 -3.87 27.83
C GLY A 200 13.99 -5.12 28.36
N CYS A 201 12.87 -5.52 27.74
CA CYS A 201 12.04 -6.58 28.29
C CYS A 201 12.80 -7.93 28.43
N SER A 202 12.43 -8.74 29.41
CA SER A 202 12.93 -10.11 29.63
C SER A 202 12.08 -11.20 28.94
N CYS A 203 11.25 -10.83 27.97
CA CYS A 203 10.29 -11.75 27.35
C CYS A 203 10.95 -12.74 26.37
N VAL A 204 11.31 -13.94 26.81
CA VAL A 204 12.02 -14.97 26.01
C VAL A 204 11.24 -15.45 24.78
N GLY A 205 9.90 -15.56 24.86
CA GLY A 205 9.05 -16.02 23.76
C GLY A 205 8.49 -14.92 22.84
N GLY A 206 8.95 -13.68 23.02
CA GLY A 206 8.34 -12.50 22.39
C GLY A 206 7.32 -11.82 23.30
N CYS A 207 7.19 -10.50 23.15
CA CYS A 207 6.21 -9.71 23.91
C CYS A 207 4.79 -10.13 23.53
N GLN A 208 3.96 -10.38 24.54
CA GLN A 208 2.56 -10.77 24.39
C GLN A 208 1.63 -9.64 24.83
N PRO A 209 0.41 -9.57 24.25
CA PRO A 209 -0.67 -8.77 24.82
C PRO A 209 -0.88 -9.11 26.30
N ASP A 210 -1.33 -8.13 27.09
CA ASP A 210 -1.71 -8.29 28.51
C ASP A 210 -0.57 -8.70 29.47
N ASN A 211 0.68 -8.80 29.01
CA ASN A 211 1.83 -8.97 29.90
C ASN A 211 2.26 -7.64 30.49
N TYR A 212 1.58 -7.21 31.55
CA TYR A 212 1.86 -5.95 32.25
C TYR A 212 3.25 -5.88 32.90
N ASN A 213 3.95 -7.02 33.07
CA ASN A 213 5.33 -7.05 33.56
C ASN A 213 6.36 -6.71 32.48
N CYS A 214 5.95 -6.57 31.21
CA CYS A 214 6.82 -6.18 30.13
C CYS A 214 6.98 -4.66 30.04
N SER A 215 8.20 -4.15 30.25
CA SER A 215 8.52 -2.72 30.11
C SER A 215 8.17 -2.16 28.72
N CYS A 216 8.36 -2.93 27.66
CA CYS A 216 7.98 -2.52 26.30
C CYS A 216 6.45 -2.38 26.13
N MET A 217 5.66 -3.20 26.82
CA MET A 217 4.20 -3.07 26.84
C MET A 217 3.76 -1.82 27.58
N GLN A 218 4.41 -1.52 28.72
CA GLN A 218 4.13 -0.31 29.51
C GLN A 218 4.46 0.96 28.71
N ASN A 219 5.63 1.00 28.05
CA ASN A 219 6.03 2.12 27.19
C ASN A 219 5.07 2.32 26.01
N SER A 220 4.49 1.23 25.51
CA SER A 220 3.46 1.27 24.45
C SER A 220 2.06 1.58 25.02
N GLY A 221 1.95 2.04 26.26
CA GLY A 221 0.71 2.37 26.97
C GLY A 221 -0.27 1.21 27.05
N GLY A 222 0.23 0.02 27.38
CA GLY A 222 -0.57 -1.16 27.69
C GLY A 222 -0.92 -2.06 26.50
N PHE A 223 -0.61 -1.68 25.27
CA PHE A 223 -0.95 -2.44 24.06
C PHE A 223 0.27 -2.65 23.17
N LEU A 224 0.32 -3.77 22.44
CA LEU A 224 1.31 -3.95 21.39
C LEU A 224 0.98 -3.03 20.20
N PRO A 225 1.98 -2.35 19.61
CA PRO A 225 1.73 -1.49 18.45
C PRO A 225 1.24 -2.29 17.24
N TYR A 226 1.64 -3.56 17.13
CA TYR A 226 1.37 -4.40 15.98
C TYR A 226 0.50 -5.62 16.33
N SER A 227 -0.41 -5.94 15.41
CA SER A 227 -1.12 -7.21 15.37
C SER A 227 -0.17 -8.42 15.22
N ALA A 228 -0.71 -9.62 15.41
CA ALA A 228 -0.01 -10.86 15.08
C ALA A 228 0.44 -10.94 13.61
N MET A 229 -0.20 -10.17 12.72
CA MET A 229 0.12 -10.10 11.29
C MET A 229 1.16 -9.01 10.98
N GLY A 230 1.69 -8.29 11.97
CA GLY A 230 2.59 -7.16 11.76
C GLY A 230 1.89 -5.91 11.19
N ILE A 231 0.56 -5.86 11.24
CA ILE A 231 -0.24 -4.67 10.93
C ILE A 231 -0.24 -3.74 12.13
N LEU A 232 0.12 -2.47 11.91
CA LEU A 232 0.02 -1.40 12.90
C LEU A 232 -1.44 -1.18 13.28
N TRP A 233 -1.76 -1.41 14.56
CA TRP A 233 -3.12 -1.28 15.12
C TRP A 233 -3.29 0.03 15.87
N ASP A 234 -2.23 0.43 16.59
CA ASP A 234 -2.20 1.61 17.43
C ASP A 234 -1.76 2.84 16.62
N LEU A 235 -2.54 3.90 16.78
CA LEU A 235 -2.41 5.16 16.05
C LEU A 235 -1.83 6.24 16.93
N LYS A 236 -1.27 5.87 18.09
CA LYS A 236 -0.38 6.78 18.83
C LYS A 236 0.61 7.41 17.87
N SER A 237 0.87 8.68 18.14
CA SER A 237 1.77 9.44 17.31
C SER A 237 3.21 8.95 17.32
N VAL A 238 3.58 8.08 18.27
CA VAL A 238 4.90 7.44 18.37
C VAL A 238 4.71 5.94 18.60
N VAL A 239 5.48 5.13 17.87
CA VAL A 239 5.51 3.67 18.01
C VAL A 239 6.71 3.26 18.86
N TYR A 240 6.50 2.44 19.89
CA TYR A 240 7.60 1.91 20.71
C TYR A 240 7.89 0.47 20.33
N GLU A 241 9.12 0.21 19.89
CA GLU A 241 9.58 -1.14 19.56
C GLU A 241 10.60 -1.65 20.59
N CYS A 242 10.67 -2.98 20.71
CA CYS A 242 11.76 -3.64 21.42
C CYS A 242 13.08 -3.32 20.73
N GLY A 243 14.05 -2.78 21.46
CA GLY A 243 15.39 -2.50 20.95
C GLY A 243 16.41 -3.60 21.26
N PRO A 244 17.72 -3.32 21.05
CA PRO A 244 18.79 -4.28 21.28
C PRO A 244 18.92 -4.76 22.73
N SER A 245 18.45 -3.96 23.70
CA SER A 245 18.49 -4.30 25.13
C SER A 245 17.44 -5.35 25.55
N CYS A 246 16.47 -5.67 24.68
CA CYS A 246 15.39 -6.62 24.96
C CYS A 246 15.80 -8.06 24.66
N GLN A 247 15.48 -8.99 25.55
CA GLN A 247 15.75 -10.43 25.39
C GLN A 247 14.79 -11.17 24.45
N CYS A 248 13.75 -10.48 23.96
CA CYS A 248 12.79 -11.06 23.03
C CYS A 248 13.40 -11.31 21.64
N PRO A 249 12.98 -12.38 20.95
CA PRO A 249 13.57 -12.79 19.68
C PRO A 249 13.31 -11.76 18.56
N PRO A 250 14.05 -11.83 17.44
CA PRO A 250 13.80 -11.01 16.24
C PRO A 250 12.38 -11.17 15.66
N THR A 251 11.73 -12.29 15.94
CA THR A 251 10.32 -12.58 15.57
C THR A 251 9.30 -11.95 16.53
N CYS A 252 9.75 -11.20 17.54
CA CYS A 252 8.88 -10.47 18.44
C CYS A 252 7.95 -9.53 17.67
N ARG A 253 6.66 -9.53 18.03
CA ARG A 253 5.65 -8.67 17.40
C ARG A 253 5.97 -7.18 17.55
N SER A 254 6.79 -6.80 18.53
CA SER A 254 7.24 -5.42 18.73
C SER A 254 8.60 -5.12 18.07
N ARG A 255 8.90 -5.76 16.93
CA ARG A 255 10.12 -5.54 16.12
C ARG A 255 9.83 -5.48 14.61
N VAL A 256 8.67 -4.93 14.21
CA VAL A 256 8.21 -5.04 12.80
C VAL A 256 9.08 -4.23 11.84
N SER A 257 9.36 -2.96 12.16
CA SER A 257 10.11 -2.06 11.27
C SER A 257 11.60 -2.43 11.15
N GLN A 258 12.16 -3.08 12.17
CA GLN A 258 13.53 -3.63 12.18
C GLN A 258 13.75 -4.75 11.15
N GLY A 259 12.67 -5.32 10.59
CA GLY A 259 12.72 -6.48 9.70
C GLY A 259 13.20 -6.20 8.27
N GLY A 260 13.40 -4.93 7.90
CA GLY A 260 13.73 -4.50 6.54
C GLY A 260 12.58 -4.66 5.54
N LEU A 261 12.87 -4.53 4.24
CA LEU A 261 11.86 -4.64 3.19
C LEU A 261 11.25 -6.05 3.12
N LYS A 262 9.91 -6.10 3.09
CA LYS A 262 9.11 -7.34 2.94
C LYS A 262 8.21 -7.34 1.70
N ILE A 263 8.22 -6.23 0.96
CA ILE A 263 7.33 -5.94 -0.16
C ILE A 263 8.20 -5.77 -1.40
N ARG A 264 7.78 -6.32 -2.55
CA ARG A 264 8.45 -6.07 -3.83
C ARG A 264 8.13 -4.65 -4.28
N LEU A 265 9.16 -3.80 -4.26
CA LEU A 265 9.10 -2.41 -4.66
C LEU A 265 9.77 -2.21 -6.03
N GLU A 266 9.31 -1.18 -6.73
CA GLU A 266 9.85 -0.73 -8.01
C GLU A 266 9.97 0.79 -7.97
N VAL A 267 11.16 1.32 -8.26
CA VAL A 267 11.37 2.74 -8.52
C VAL A 267 11.08 2.98 -10.00
N PHE A 268 10.18 3.92 -10.30
CA PHE A 268 9.71 4.14 -11.67
C PHE A 268 9.73 5.60 -12.08
N ARG A 269 9.96 5.88 -13.36
CA ARG A 269 9.83 7.23 -13.90
C ARG A 269 8.35 7.62 -13.97
N THR A 270 7.99 8.71 -13.30
CA THR A 270 6.66 9.33 -13.41
C THR A 270 6.62 10.29 -14.61
N LYS A 271 5.42 10.71 -15.02
CA LYS A 271 5.25 11.66 -16.13
C LYS A 271 5.74 13.06 -15.79
N ASP A 272 5.59 13.49 -14.54
CA ASP A 272 5.67 14.90 -14.16
C ASP A 272 6.29 15.19 -12.78
N LYS A 273 6.56 14.15 -11.97
CA LYS A 273 7.09 14.25 -10.59
C LYS A 273 8.52 13.68 -10.45
N GLY A 274 9.22 13.44 -11.55
CA GLY A 274 10.52 12.76 -11.52
C GLY A 274 10.38 11.26 -11.28
N TRP A 275 11.16 10.72 -10.35
CA TRP A 275 11.13 9.31 -9.95
C TRP A 275 10.11 9.07 -8.83
N GLY A 276 9.37 7.98 -8.90
CA GLY A 276 8.37 7.56 -7.92
C GLY A 276 8.63 6.15 -7.41
N LEU A 277 7.94 5.78 -6.34
CA LEU A 277 7.97 4.42 -5.77
C LEU A 277 6.61 3.75 -5.93
N ARG A 278 6.57 2.48 -6.32
CA ARG A 278 5.35 1.65 -6.34
C ARG A 278 5.65 0.23 -5.91
N SER A 279 4.61 -0.57 -5.66
CA SER A 279 4.75 -1.98 -5.29
C SER A 279 4.13 -2.93 -6.31
N TRP A 280 4.75 -4.08 -6.53
CA TRP A 280 4.14 -5.19 -7.27
C TRP A 280 3.12 -5.96 -6.43
N ASP A 281 3.20 -5.86 -5.10
CA ASP A 281 2.33 -6.57 -4.20
C ASP A 281 1.14 -5.68 -3.80
N SER A 282 0.02 -6.33 -3.46
CA SER A 282 -1.06 -5.63 -2.78
C SER A 282 -0.66 -5.38 -1.32
N ILE A 283 -0.75 -4.14 -0.86
CA ILE A 283 -0.38 -3.76 0.51
C ILE A 283 -1.65 -3.62 1.36
N ARG A 284 -1.69 -4.25 2.54
CA ARG A 284 -2.81 -4.12 3.46
C ARG A 284 -2.71 -2.81 4.24
N ALA A 285 -3.85 -2.25 4.66
CA ALA A 285 -3.85 -1.12 5.58
C ALA A 285 -3.06 -1.45 6.85
N GLY A 286 -2.28 -0.51 7.35
CA GLY A 286 -1.39 -0.63 8.51
C GLY A 286 -0.11 -1.47 8.28
N THR A 287 0.11 -2.01 7.08
CA THR A 287 1.35 -2.73 6.77
C THR A 287 2.54 -1.76 6.75
N PHE A 288 3.62 -2.13 7.44
CA PHE A 288 4.94 -1.49 7.32
C PHE A 288 5.50 -1.63 5.90
N ILE A 289 5.99 -0.53 5.34
CA ILE A 289 6.55 -0.47 3.98
C ILE A 289 8.08 -0.41 4.04
N CYS A 290 8.63 0.64 4.62
CA CYS A 290 10.07 0.86 4.78
C CYS A 290 10.36 1.95 5.83
N GLU A 291 11.60 2.07 6.27
CA GLU A 291 12.08 3.27 6.99
C GLU A 291 12.49 4.38 6.01
N TYR A 292 12.53 5.63 6.46
CA TYR A 292 13.29 6.67 5.76
C TYR A 292 14.76 6.56 6.19
N ALA A 293 15.62 6.03 5.31
CA ALA A 293 17.05 5.89 5.60
C ALA A 293 17.89 6.91 4.83
N GLY A 294 18.92 7.41 5.50
CA GLY A 294 19.87 8.39 5.01
C GLY A 294 20.80 8.85 6.13
N GLU A 295 21.45 10.00 5.94
CA GLU A 295 22.32 10.61 6.94
C GLU A 295 21.52 11.49 7.91
N VAL A 296 21.66 11.23 9.21
CA VAL A 296 21.09 12.09 10.26
C VAL A 296 21.93 13.35 10.38
N ILE A 297 21.28 14.51 10.26
CA ILE A 297 21.91 15.83 10.27
C ILE A 297 21.30 16.72 11.37
N ASP A 298 22.02 17.77 11.76
CA ASP A 298 21.54 18.77 12.72
C ASP A 298 20.88 19.97 12.02
N ASN A 299 20.27 20.85 12.83
CA ASN A 299 19.59 22.05 12.33
C ASN A 299 20.50 22.98 11.52
N ALA A 300 21.77 23.13 11.93
CA ALA A 300 22.70 24.01 11.24
C ALA A 300 22.95 23.49 9.82
N ARG A 301 23.15 22.16 9.67
CA ARG A 301 23.34 21.53 8.37
C ARG A 301 22.08 21.59 7.49
N VAL A 302 20.88 21.51 8.08
CA VAL A 302 19.62 21.71 7.33
C VAL A 302 19.57 23.12 6.73
N GLU A 303 19.95 24.15 7.50
CA GLU A 303 19.94 25.54 7.04
C GLU A 303 20.93 25.80 5.90
N GLU A 304 22.11 25.17 5.94
CA GLU A 304 23.08 25.21 4.83
C GLU A 304 22.51 24.58 3.55
N LEU A 305 21.89 23.40 3.65
CA LEU A 305 21.41 22.67 2.48
C LEU A 305 20.21 23.36 1.81
N VAL A 306 19.25 23.84 2.60
CA VAL A 306 18.03 24.52 2.10
C VAL A 306 18.36 25.80 1.30
N GLY A 307 19.56 26.37 1.47
CA GLY A 307 20.02 27.54 0.74
C GLY A 307 20.58 27.26 -0.67
N GLU A 308 20.93 26.01 -0.99
CA GLU A 308 21.78 25.72 -2.15
C GLU A 308 21.08 25.00 -3.31
N ASN A 309 20.02 24.20 -3.08
CA ASN A 309 19.33 23.45 -4.15
C ASN A 309 17.86 23.12 -3.85
N GLU A 310 17.07 22.78 -4.88
CA GLU A 310 15.66 22.44 -4.72
C GLU A 310 15.42 20.99 -4.25
N ASP A 311 16.30 20.02 -4.52
CA ASP A 311 16.07 18.58 -4.29
C ASP A 311 17.08 17.94 -3.31
N ASP A 312 17.05 18.36 -2.03
CA ASP A 312 17.99 17.86 -1.02
C ASP A 312 17.55 16.57 -0.32
N TYR A 313 16.39 16.01 -0.70
CA TYR A 313 15.85 14.77 -0.12
C TYR A 313 15.89 14.79 1.42
N ILE A 314 15.51 15.92 2.02
CA ILE A 314 15.49 16.09 3.47
C ILE A 314 14.13 15.65 3.99
N PHE A 315 14.14 14.67 4.88
CA PHE A 315 13.02 14.37 5.75
C PHE A 315 13.15 15.20 7.04
N ASP A 316 12.09 15.93 7.35
CA ASP A 316 11.99 16.78 8.54
C ASP A 316 10.80 16.30 9.38
N SER A 317 11.11 15.68 10.52
CA SER A 317 10.09 15.11 11.39
C SER A 317 9.25 16.17 12.12
N THR A 318 9.64 17.45 12.08
CA THR A 318 8.88 18.54 12.71
C THR A 318 7.72 19.04 11.86
N ARG A 319 7.63 18.59 10.60
CA ARG A 319 6.57 18.99 9.67
C ARG A 319 5.22 18.43 10.07
N ILE A 320 4.20 19.27 10.00
CA ILE A 320 2.82 18.90 10.32
C ILE A 320 2.11 18.51 9.03
N TYR A 321 1.47 17.35 8.99
CA TYR A 321 0.68 16.91 7.84
C TYR A 321 -0.81 16.86 8.20
N GLN A 322 -1.66 16.82 7.16
CA GLN A 322 -3.10 16.81 7.38
C GLN A 322 -3.52 15.53 8.11
N GLN A 323 -4.23 15.71 9.22
CA GLN A 323 -4.77 14.61 10.00
C GLN A 323 -5.71 13.78 9.11
N LEU A 324 -5.53 12.47 9.10
CA LEU A 324 -6.31 11.57 8.27
C LEU A 324 -7.62 11.23 9.00
N ASP A 325 -8.77 11.42 8.34
CA ASP A 325 -10.12 11.14 8.88
C ASP A 325 -10.29 9.68 9.38
N VAL A 326 -9.44 8.76 8.89
CA VAL A 326 -9.42 7.35 9.29
C VAL A 326 -8.97 7.21 10.76
N PHE A 327 -8.32 8.22 11.33
CA PHE A 327 -7.66 8.20 12.64
C PHE A 327 -8.14 9.39 13.52
N PRO A 328 -9.38 9.35 14.03
CA PRO A 328 -10.01 10.48 14.73
C PRO A 328 -9.38 10.84 16.09
N SER A 329 -8.58 9.94 16.68
CA SER A 329 -7.93 10.14 17.99
C SER A 329 -6.67 11.01 17.96
N ASP A 330 -6.15 11.34 16.76
CA ASP A 330 -4.90 12.09 16.56
C ASP A 330 -5.10 13.61 16.63
N THR A 331 -5.80 14.13 17.65
CA THR A 331 -6.07 15.58 17.77
C THR A 331 -4.83 16.45 18.07
N GLU A 332 -3.65 15.84 18.24
CA GLU A 332 -2.39 16.55 18.52
C GLU A 332 -1.28 16.11 17.55
N ALA A 333 -0.41 17.05 17.16
CA ALA A 333 0.78 16.75 16.36
C ALA A 333 1.65 15.66 17.04
N PRO A 334 2.43 14.88 16.28
CA PRO A 334 3.24 13.85 16.89
C PRO A 334 4.15 14.38 17.99
N LYS A 335 4.03 13.82 19.19
CA LYS A 335 4.89 14.17 20.33
C LYS A 335 6.22 13.43 20.15
N ILE A 336 7.01 13.91 19.20
CA ILE A 336 8.32 13.34 18.89
C ILE A 336 9.28 13.70 20.05
N PRO A 337 10.06 12.75 20.58
CA PRO A 337 10.98 13.02 21.69
C PRO A 337 12.00 14.13 21.39
N SER A 338 12.44 14.22 20.13
CA SER A 338 13.33 15.27 19.63
C SER A 338 13.16 15.44 18.11
N PRO A 339 13.43 16.64 17.55
CA PRO A 339 13.50 16.83 16.10
C PRO A 339 14.50 15.89 15.44
N LEU A 340 14.12 15.31 14.30
CA LEU A 340 14.96 14.40 13.52
C LEU A 340 14.97 14.86 12.06
N TYR A 341 16.17 15.12 11.56
CA TYR A 341 16.42 15.50 10.18
C TYR A 341 17.29 14.46 9.51
N ILE A 342 16.85 14.00 8.34
CA ILE A 342 17.55 12.96 7.58
C ILE A 342 17.68 13.44 6.15
N THR A 343 18.90 13.53 5.62
CA THR A 343 19.12 13.75 4.18
C THR A 343 19.38 12.42 3.47
N ALA A 344 18.66 12.19 2.38
CA ALA A 344 18.89 11.07 1.48
C ALA A 344 19.48 11.52 0.12
N LYS A 345 20.16 12.68 0.08
CA LYS A 345 20.72 13.24 -1.16
C LYS A 345 21.81 12.35 -1.74
N ASN A 346 22.83 12.06 -0.93
CA ASN A 346 24.02 11.32 -1.34
C ASN A 346 23.98 9.85 -0.91
N GLU A 347 23.34 9.54 0.21
CA GLU A 347 23.20 8.18 0.74
C GLU A 347 21.80 7.98 1.32
N GLY A 348 21.11 6.89 0.97
CA GLY A 348 19.77 6.59 1.50
C GLY A 348 19.13 5.36 0.87
N ASN A 349 17.88 5.07 1.23
CA ASN A 349 17.13 3.92 0.69
C ASN A 349 16.02 4.34 -0.30
N VAL A 350 15.16 3.38 -0.65
CA VAL A 350 14.02 3.58 -1.55
C VAL A 350 13.02 4.64 -1.11
N ALA A 351 12.94 4.97 0.18
CA ALA A 351 11.95 5.91 0.70
C ALA A 351 12.11 7.32 0.11
N ARG A 352 13.33 7.69 -0.29
CA ARG A 352 13.63 8.96 -0.96
C ARG A 352 12.85 9.18 -2.27
N PHE A 353 12.31 8.12 -2.88
CA PHE A 353 11.53 8.16 -4.12
C PHE A 353 10.01 8.22 -3.89
N MET A 354 9.52 8.22 -2.65
CA MET A 354 8.09 8.42 -2.40
C MET A 354 7.72 9.88 -2.60
N ASN A 355 6.88 10.17 -3.59
CA ASN A 355 6.45 11.52 -3.92
C ASN A 355 5.40 12.06 -2.95
N HIS A 356 5.25 13.39 -2.98
CA HIS A 356 4.18 14.07 -2.27
C HIS A 356 2.79 13.77 -2.88
N SER A 357 1.79 13.58 -2.01
CA SER A 357 0.38 13.72 -2.37
C SER A 357 -0.42 14.43 -1.28
N CYS A 358 -1.36 15.29 -1.68
CA CYS A 358 -2.38 15.87 -0.79
C CYS A 358 -3.49 14.85 -0.43
N SER A 359 -3.50 13.67 -1.05
CA SER A 359 -4.37 12.55 -0.68
C SER A 359 -3.56 11.26 -0.65
N PRO A 360 -2.66 11.13 0.33
CA PRO A 360 -1.69 10.05 0.35
C PRO A 360 -2.34 8.70 0.64
N ASN A 361 -1.61 7.65 0.26
CA ASN A 361 -1.91 6.26 0.63
C ASN A 361 -0.90 5.69 1.65
N VAL A 362 0.16 6.44 1.96
CA VAL A 362 1.17 6.12 2.96
C VAL A 362 1.24 7.24 4.02
N LEU A 363 1.38 6.84 5.28
CA LEU A 363 1.68 7.74 6.41
C LEU A 363 3.04 7.35 6.99
N TRP A 364 3.68 8.25 7.72
CA TRP A 364 4.88 7.95 8.50
C TRP A 364 4.61 8.04 10.00
N ARG A 365 5.35 7.27 10.81
CA ARG A 365 5.39 7.38 12.27
C ARG A 365 6.83 7.38 12.78
N PRO A 366 7.14 8.18 13.82
CA PRO A 366 8.32 7.99 14.64
C PRO A 366 8.29 6.62 15.33
N VAL A 367 9.39 5.90 15.28
CA VAL A 367 9.58 4.62 15.96
C VAL A 367 10.74 4.75 16.94
N VAL A 368 10.44 4.59 18.23
CA VAL A 368 11.42 4.64 19.31
C VAL A 368 11.84 3.22 19.67
N ARG A 369 13.16 2.97 19.67
CA ARG A 369 13.76 1.71 20.10
C ARG A 369 14.58 1.96 21.34
N GLY A 370 14.20 1.33 22.45
CA GLY A 370 14.93 1.47 23.71
C GLY A 370 16.29 0.74 23.67
N ASN A 371 17.34 1.44 24.08
CA ASN A 371 18.67 0.89 24.33
C ASN A 371 19.05 1.11 25.81
N ARG A 372 20.18 0.55 26.28
CA ARG A 372 20.60 0.72 27.68
C ARG A 372 20.85 2.20 27.97
N ASN A 373 19.97 2.82 28.75
CA ASN A 373 19.97 4.23 29.16
C ASN A 373 19.76 5.26 28.02
N GLU A 374 19.50 4.83 26.79
CA GLU A 374 19.35 5.71 25.63
C GLU A 374 18.24 5.20 24.70
N SER A 375 17.83 5.99 23.72
CA SER A 375 16.84 5.54 22.72
C SER A 375 17.19 5.99 21.31
N ASP A 376 16.90 5.13 20.34
CA ASP A 376 17.07 5.43 18.92
C ASP A 376 15.73 5.81 18.31
N LEU A 377 15.69 6.93 17.60
CA LEU A 377 14.51 7.43 16.91
C LEU A 377 14.64 7.16 15.40
N HIS A 378 13.67 6.45 14.86
CA HIS A 378 13.54 6.13 13.44
C HIS A 378 12.26 6.72 12.85
N VAL A 379 12.17 6.78 11.53
CA VAL A 379 10.95 7.13 10.79
C VAL A 379 10.55 5.94 9.95
N ALA A 380 9.34 5.42 10.16
CA ALA A 380 8.80 4.28 9.43
C ALA A 380 7.51 4.65 8.69
N PHE A 381 7.35 4.11 7.48
CA PHE A 381 6.19 4.30 6.62
C PHE A 381 5.23 3.12 6.70
N TYR A 382 3.94 3.43 6.74
CA TYR A 382 2.85 2.47 6.84
C TYR A 382 1.73 2.82 5.85
N ALA A 383 1.07 1.80 5.31
CA ALA A 383 -0.08 2.01 4.44
C ALA A 383 -1.29 2.53 5.22
N ILE A 384 -1.93 3.61 4.74
CA ILE A 384 -3.17 4.17 5.34
C ILE A 384 -4.38 3.28 5.03
N ARG A 385 -4.38 2.66 3.84
CA ARG A 385 -5.49 1.88 3.29
C ARG A 385 -4.95 0.69 2.50
N HIS A 386 -5.83 -0.18 2.02
CA HIS A 386 -5.42 -1.21 1.06
C HIS A 386 -4.91 -0.54 -0.22
N ILE A 387 -3.67 -0.84 -0.61
CA ILE A 387 -3.02 -0.29 -1.81
C ILE A 387 -2.94 -1.38 -2.87
N PRO A 388 -3.60 -1.22 -4.04
CA PRO A 388 -3.47 -2.14 -5.15
C PRO A 388 -2.05 -2.16 -5.73
N PRO A 389 -1.61 -3.27 -6.33
CA PRO A 389 -0.36 -3.32 -7.08
C PRO A 389 -0.25 -2.21 -8.13
N MET A 390 0.97 -1.79 -8.38
CA MET A 390 1.38 -0.73 -9.32
C MET A 390 0.82 0.67 -9.02
N THR A 391 0.14 0.85 -7.89
CA THR A 391 -0.24 2.18 -7.39
C THR A 391 0.99 2.88 -6.85
N GLU A 392 1.21 4.14 -7.22
CA GLU A 392 2.27 4.98 -6.68
C GLU A 392 2.10 5.13 -5.15
N LEU A 393 3.18 4.94 -4.41
CA LEU A 393 3.25 5.17 -2.97
C LEU A 393 3.59 6.63 -2.72
N THR A 394 2.70 7.31 -2.00
CA THR A 394 2.82 8.76 -1.74
C THR A 394 2.47 9.07 -0.29
N TYR A 395 3.17 10.05 0.28
CA TYR A 395 2.88 10.58 1.61
C TYR A 395 2.72 12.11 1.57
N ASP A 396 2.09 12.68 2.59
CA ASP A 396 2.05 14.14 2.74
C ASP A 396 3.41 14.62 3.29
N TYR A 397 4.13 15.44 2.53
CA TYR A 397 5.41 16.01 2.95
C TYR A 397 5.27 16.99 4.12
N GLY A 398 4.02 17.32 4.48
CA GLY A 398 3.69 18.23 5.55
C GLY A 398 3.93 19.68 5.18
N ILE A 399 3.65 20.53 6.15
CA ILE A 399 3.83 21.97 6.13
C ILE A 399 4.66 22.38 7.34
N VAL A 400 5.48 23.41 7.15
CA VAL A 400 6.17 24.10 8.26
C VAL A 400 5.27 25.26 8.69
N LEU A 401 4.93 25.36 9.98
CA LEU A 401 4.02 26.40 10.50
C LEU A 401 4.56 27.83 10.30
N SER A 402 5.88 27.98 10.26
CA SER A 402 6.55 29.25 10.00
C SER A 402 7.52 29.08 8.84
N LEU A 403 7.08 29.48 7.64
CA LEU A 403 7.95 29.53 6.48
C LEU A 403 9.10 30.50 6.77
N LYS A 404 10.34 30.00 6.73
CA LYS A 404 11.51 30.87 6.87
C LYS A 404 11.57 31.82 5.66
N PRO A 405 12.09 33.06 5.82
CA PRO A 405 12.30 33.97 4.70
C PRO A 405 13.12 33.27 3.60
N GLY A 406 12.58 33.18 2.38
CA GLY A 406 13.22 32.52 1.24
C GLY A 406 12.75 31.09 0.94
N GLN A 407 11.97 30.44 1.81
CA GLN A 407 11.43 29.10 1.55
C GLN A 407 10.37 29.14 0.44
N LYS A 408 10.69 28.60 -0.74
CA LYS A 408 9.80 28.57 -1.91
C LYS A 408 8.83 27.39 -1.82
N LYS A 409 7.56 27.68 -2.07
CA LYS A 409 6.53 26.64 -2.25
C LYS A 409 6.70 25.98 -3.62
N LYS A 410 6.79 24.66 -3.66
CA LYS A 410 6.80 23.86 -4.91
C LYS A 410 5.38 23.59 -5.38
N LYS A 411 5.14 23.69 -6.69
CA LYS A 411 3.85 23.36 -7.29
C LYS A 411 3.55 21.87 -7.08
N CYS A 412 2.38 21.57 -6.56
CA CYS A 412 1.93 20.19 -6.34
C CYS A 412 1.31 19.62 -7.62
N LEU A 413 1.82 18.46 -8.04
CA LEU A 413 1.37 17.71 -9.22
C LEU A 413 0.75 16.36 -8.82
N CYS A 414 0.15 16.28 -7.63
CA CYS A 414 -0.40 15.01 -7.13
C CYS A 414 -1.74 14.60 -7.76
N GLU A 415 -2.32 15.44 -8.61
CA GLU A 415 -3.60 15.23 -9.32
C GLU A 415 -4.82 14.96 -8.42
N SER A 416 -4.68 15.06 -7.09
CA SER A 416 -5.80 14.89 -6.18
C SER A 416 -6.84 16.00 -6.36
N VAL A 417 -8.12 15.62 -6.32
CA VAL A 417 -9.25 16.55 -6.23
C VAL A 417 -9.20 17.43 -4.97
N LYS A 418 -8.49 16.98 -3.92
CA LYS A 418 -8.22 17.74 -2.68
C LYS A 418 -6.82 18.37 -2.67
N CYS A 419 -6.22 18.60 -3.85
CA CYS A 419 -4.88 19.17 -3.95
C CYS A 419 -4.83 20.59 -3.37
N ARG A 420 -3.82 20.86 -2.52
CA ARG A 420 -3.54 22.18 -1.94
C ARG A 420 -2.84 23.13 -2.91
N GLY A 421 -2.55 22.68 -4.13
CA GLY A 421 -1.82 23.42 -5.17
C GLY A 421 -0.30 23.47 -4.98
N TYR A 422 0.19 23.41 -3.73
CA TYR A 422 1.62 23.52 -3.41
C TYR A 422 2.02 22.68 -2.19
N PHE A 423 3.32 22.40 -2.06
CA PHE A 423 3.97 21.82 -0.87
C PHE A 423 5.30 22.54 -0.60
N CYS A 424 5.87 22.33 0.60
CA CYS A 424 7.09 23.02 1.07
C CYS A 424 8.27 22.06 1.23
#